data_AF-A0AAV9NVJ6-F1
#
_entry.id   AF-A0AAV9NVJ6-F1
#
_cell.length_a   1.000
_cell.length_b   1.000
_cell.length_c   1.000
_cell.angle_alpha   90.00
_cell.angle_beta   90.00
_cell.angle_gamma   90.00
#
_symmetry.space_group_name_H-M   'P 1'
#
loop_
_entity.id
_entity.type
_entity.pdbx_description
1 polymer ?
#
loop_
_entity_poly.entity_id
_entity_poly.type
_entity_poly.pdbx_seq_one_letter_code
_entity_poly.pdbx_strand_id
1 'polypeptide(L)'
;MADTQSMMTGPNSNDLTASLAALDTTQSDSNTIRDDKSQPPTPDGSGRPVNFGMIAPGLYRSSYPLYAHFEKLADLELKTIVTLVPEPLSFDYENFISTNGIIHHHIPILANKDPKIYSTHETVLKVLNLMLDPTNYPMLIHCNKGKHRTGCMTACFRKVTGWTPDACVEEYEFYSKPKDRALDKVFIENFDASSLKSLAFERGYVGGVYRQPVGESGKSSIYTNNTVGTSNTSDYDYPINDYQERVKRENDAIMESARLWSHR
;
A
#
# COMPACT_ATOMS: atom_id res chain seq x y z
N MET A 1 45.45 -45.37 73.06
CA MET A 1 44.92 -46.48 72.24
C MET A 1 44.13 -45.85 71.11
N ALA A 2 44.57 -46.07 69.87
CA ALA A 2 43.89 -45.96 68.56
C ALA A 2 43.08 -44.67 68.26
N ASP A 3 43.51 -43.81 67.33
CA ASP A 3 43.23 -43.86 65.86
C ASP A 3 41.74 -43.58 65.58
N THR A 4 41.31 -42.62 64.75
CA THR A 4 41.76 -42.27 63.39
C THR A 4 41.26 -40.87 62.95
N GLN A 5 42.00 -40.25 62.04
CA GLN A 5 41.63 -39.09 61.20
C GLN A 5 40.56 -39.45 60.16
N SER A 6 39.71 -38.47 59.78
CA SER A 6 39.07 -38.39 58.45
C SER A 6 38.54 -36.95 58.25
N MET A 7 39.31 -36.08 57.58
CA MET A 7 39.24 -35.76 56.15
C MET A 7 37.98 -34.99 55.74
N MET A 8 38.16 -33.67 55.57
CA MET A 8 37.31 -32.81 54.76
C MET A 8 37.40 -33.25 53.29
N THR A 9 36.25 -33.53 52.68
CA THR A 9 36.10 -33.61 51.23
C THR A 9 35.13 -32.51 50.80
N GLY A 10 35.68 -31.45 50.19
CA GLY A 10 34.88 -30.50 49.42
C GLY A 10 34.34 -31.17 48.15
N PRO A 11 33.19 -30.73 47.62
CA PRO A 11 32.66 -31.30 46.38
C PRO A 11 33.61 -31.01 45.21
N ASN A 12 33.95 -32.08 44.49
CA ASN A 12 34.86 -32.13 43.34
C ASN A 12 34.40 -31.21 42.20
N SER A 13 35.37 -30.51 41.60
CA SER A 13 35.22 -29.63 40.43
C SER A 13 34.97 -30.34 39.09
N ASN A 14 34.40 -31.55 39.11
CA ASN A 14 34.12 -32.34 37.91
C ASN A 14 32.62 -32.56 37.62
N ASP A 15 31.73 -32.01 38.46
CA ASP A 15 30.27 -32.08 38.23
C ASP A 15 29.69 -30.85 37.49
N LEU A 16 30.48 -29.81 37.23
CA LEU A 16 30.04 -28.65 36.44
C LEU A 16 30.16 -28.86 34.92
N THR A 17 30.87 -29.88 34.48
CA THR A 17 31.04 -30.22 33.06
C THR A 17 30.05 -31.28 32.56
N ALA A 18 29.30 -31.92 33.46
CA ALA A 18 28.30 -32.93 33.10
C ALA A 18 26.88 -32.35 32.88
N SER A 19 26.62 -31.09 33.25
CA SER A 19 25.33 -30.42 33.03
C SER A 19 25.27 -29.53 31.78
N LEU A 20 26.33 -29.47 30.95
CA LEU A 20 26.32 -28.70 29.69
C LEU A 20 26.03 -29.53 28.43
N ALA A 21 25.94 -30.86 28.53
CA ALA A 21 25.81 -31.76 27.37
C ALA A 21 24.44 -32.43 27.22
N ALA A 22 23.41 -31.96 27.92
CA ALA A 22 22.06 -32.56 27.93
C ALA A 22 20.92 -31.58 27.59
N LEU A 23 21.21 -30.52 26.84
CA LEU A 23 20.22 -29.59 26.29
C LEU A 23 20.26 -29.64 24.76
N ASP A 24 20.03 -30.83 24.22
CA ASP A 24 19.58 -30.94 22.84
C ASP A 24 18.58 -32.10 22.73
N THR A 25 17.53 -31.87 21.95
CA THR A 25 16.44 -32.81 21.58
C THR A 25 15.12 -32.71 22.38
N THR A 26 14.24 -31.85 21.82
CA THR A 26 12.79 -32.05 21.59
C THR A 26 11.78 -31.98 22.75
N GLN A 27 11.10 -30.84 22.86
CA GLN A 27 9.67 -30.66 22.50
C GLN A 27 9.18 -29.31 23.04
N SER A 28 9.24 -28.27 22.19
CA SER A 28 8.46 -27.06 22.39
C SER A 28 7.72 -26.79 21.09
N ASP A 29 6.40 -26.97 21.11
CA ASP A 29 5.47 -26.66 20.01
C ASP A 29 5.41 -25.16 19.75
N SER A 30 6.47 -24.62 19.17
CA SER A 30 6.48 -23.27 18.61
C SER A 30 6.38 -23.42 17.10
N ASN A 31 5.16 -23.39 16.58
CA ASN A 31 4.87 -23.24 15.15
C ASN A 31 5.19 -21.81 14.68
N THR A 32 6.43 -21.37 14.91
CA THR A 32 7.00 -20.21 14.24
C THR A 32 7.35 -20.65 12.83
N ILE A 33 6.48 -20.25 11.91
CA ILE A 33 6.74 -19.96 10.49
C ILE A 33 8.11 -20.46 10.02
N ARG A 34 8.15 -21.72 9.57
CA ARG A 34 9.15 -22.14 8.59
C ARG A 34 8.76 -21.43 7.29
N ASP A 35 9.24 -20.21 7.13
CA ASP A 35 9.19 -19.53 5.85
C ASP A 35 9.92 -20.40 4.85
N ASP A 36 9.15 -20.86 3.87
CA ASP A 36 9.61 -21.57 2.70
C ASP A 36 10.66 -20.71 1.96
N LYS A 37 11.94 -20.97 2.25
CA LYS A 37 13.12 -20.33 1.63
C LYS A 37 13.24 -20.59 0.12
N SER A 38 12.29 -21.28 -0.51
CA SER A 38 12.35 -21.65 -1.93
C SER A 38 11.77 -20.59 -2.88
N GLN A 39 11.05 -19.58 -2.37
CA GLN A 39 10.57 -18.49 -3.24
C GLN A 39 11.62 -17.37 -3.29
N PRO A 40 12.02 -16.91 -4.49
CA PRO A 40 12.82 -15.70 -4.59
C PRO A 40 12.06 -14.57 -3.89
N PRO A 41 12.75 -13.70 -3.13
CA PRO A 41 12.12 -12.62 -2.37
C PRO A 41 11.26 -11.73 -3.27
N THR A 42 11.59 -11.69 -4.56
CA THR A 42 10.80 -11.03 -5.59
C THR A 42 10.72 -11.91 -6.85
N PRO A 43 9.55 -12.44 -7.22
CA PRO A 43 9.38 -13.28 -8.42
C PRO A 43 9.70 -12.56 -9.75
N ASP A 44 9.61 -11.23 -9.78
CA ASP A 44 9.83 -10.42 -10.98
C ASP A 44 11.25 -9.86 -11.13
N GLY A 45 12.15 -10.15 -10.17
CA GLY A 45 13.55 -9.67 -10.19
C GLY A 45 13.74 -8.20 -9.85
N SER A 46 12.69 -7.44 -9.52
CA SER A 46 12.80 -6.01 -9.19
C SER A 46 13.47 -5.72 -7.86
N GLY A 47 13.61 -6.73 -7.00
CA GLY A 47 14.10 -6.60 -5.62
C GLY A 47 13.10 -5.90 -4.68
N ARG A 48 11.90 -5.54 -5.17
CA ARG A 48 10.83 -4.95 -4.34
C ARG A 48 9.98 -6.05 -3.69
N PRO A 49 9.22 -5.76 -2.63
CA PRO A 49 8.31 -6.78 -2.09
C PRO A 49 7.24 -7.15 -3.12
N VAL A 50 6.69 -8.36 -3.01
CA VAL A 50 5.59 -8.82 -3.87
C VAL A 50 4.41 -7.85 -3.77
N ASN A 51 3.63 -7.70 -4.85
CA ASN A 51 2.50 -6.77 -4.90
C ASN A 51 2.89 -5.31 -4.61
N PHE A 52 4.16 -4.94 -4.81
CA PHE A 52 4.57 -3.55 -4.74
C PHE A 52 3.89 -2.74 -5.85
N GLY A 53 3.27 -1.62 -5.49
CA GLY A 53 2.60 -0.75 -6.44
C GLY A 53 2.40 0.66 -5.87
N MET A 54 2.22 1.62 -6.77
CA MET A 54 1.86 2.99 -6.39
C MET A 54 0.35 3.12 -6.32
N ILE A 55 -0.19 3.54 -5.18
CA ILE A 55 -1.60 3.91 -5.03
C ILE A 55 -1.79 5.34 -5.55
N ALA A 56 -0.94 6.25 -5.10
CA ALA A 56 -0.97 7.67 -5.41
C ALA A 56 0.48 8.20 -5.43
N PRO A 57 0.75 9.39 -5.98
CA PRO A 57 2.07 9.99 -5.90
C PRO A 57 2.57 10.03 -4.45
N GLY A 58 3.68 9.33 -4.17
CA GLY A 58 4.25 9.20 -2.82
C GLY A 58 3.54 8.22 -1.88
N LEU A 59 2.48 7.52 -2.31
CA LEU A 59 1.78 6.51 -1.51
C LEU A 59 1.89 5.13 -2.19
N TYR A 60 2.53 4.19 -1.51
CA TYR A 60 2.86 2.87 -2.02
C TYR A 60 2.15 1.77 -1.22
N ARG A 61 1.93 0.63 -1.87
CA ARG A 61 1.45 -0.62 -1.25
C ARG A 61 2.42 -1.75 -1.50
N SER A 62 2.44 -2.76 -0.63
CA SER A 62 3.22 -4.00 -0.87
C SER A 62 2.80 -5.18 0.02
N SER A 63 3.42 -6.34 -0.22
CA SER A 63 3.53 -7.43 0.76
C SER A 63 4.48 -7.09 1.90
N TYR A 64 4.61 -7.99 2.87
CA TYR A 64 5.53 -7.78 3.98
C TYR A 64 6.97 -7.62 3.47
N PRO A 65 7.66 -6.52 3.80
CA PRO A 65 9.07 -6.34 3.45
C PRO A 65 9.95 -7.36 4.15
N LEU A 66 10.81 -8.02 3.38
CA LEU A 66 11.84 -8.91 3.88
C LEU A 66 13.21 -8.23 3.75
N TYR A 67 14.21 -8.75 4.44
CA TYR A 67 15.58 -8.23 4.41
C TYR A 67 16.10 -7.96 2.99
N ALA A 68 15.83 -8.87 2.06
CA ALA A 68 16.23 -8.74 0.66
C ALA A 68 15.60 -7.55 -0.09
N HIS A 69 14.54 -6.93 0.45
CA HIS A 69 13.87 -5.77 -0.15
C HIS A 69 14.37 -4.44 0.40
N PHE A 70 15.11 -4.44 1.51
CA PHE A 70 15.42 -3.22 2.26
C PHE A 70 16.25 -2.23 1.45
N GLU A 71 17.21 -2.71 0.65
CA GLU A 71 17.99 -1.86 -0.25
C GLU A 71 17.07 -1.07 -1.19
N LYS A 72 16.13 -1.76 -1.86
CA LYS A 72 15.19 -1.12 -2.79
C LYS A 72 14.13 -0.26 -2.11
N LEU A 73 13.82 -0.51 -0.85
CA LEU A 73 12.92 0.35 -0.09
C LEU A 73 13.64 1.57 0.47
N ALA A 74 14.95 1.49 0.76
CA ALA A 74 15.76 2.63 1.13
C ALA A 74 15.83 3.66 0.00
N ASP A 75 15.93 3.20 -1.26
CA ASP A 75 15.89 4.05 -2.46
C ASP A 75 14.63 4.94 -2.57
N LEU A 76 13.53 4.56 -1.88
CA LEU A 76 12.28 5.34 -1.88
C LEU A 76 12.26 6.45 -0.82
N GLU A 77 13.24 6.48 0.08
CA GLU A 77 13.34 7.44 1.18
C GLU A 77 12.02 7.57 1.96
N LEU A 78 11.43 6.41 2.29
CA LEU A 78 10.13 6.34 2.96
C LEU A 78 10.16 7.13 4.27
N LYS A 79 9.23 8.06 4.42
CA LYS A 79 9.02 8.79 5.66
C LYS A 79 8.16 7.99 6.64
N THR A 80 7.20 7.22 6.13
CA THR A 80 6.22 6.52 6.97
C THR A 80 5.94 5.12 6.46
N ILE A 81 5.83 4.16 7.38
CA ILE A 81 5.39 2.79 7.11
C ILE A 81 4.18 2.46 7.99
N VAL A 82 3.14 1.88 7.39
CA VAL A 82 1.96 1.36 8.09
C VAL A 82 1.88 -0.16 7.94
N THR A 83 2.04 -0.88 9.05
CA THR A 83 1.94 -2.34 9.11
C THR A 83 0.56 -2.75 9.64
N LEU A 84 -0.19 -3.49 8.81
CA LEU A 84 -1.59 -3.85 9.09
C LEU A 84 -1.79 -5.22 9.75
N VAL A 85 -0.72 -5.86 10.20
CA VAL A 85 -0.75 -7.25 10.66
C VAL A 85 -0.50 -7.31 12.17
N PRO A 86 -1.18 -8.18 12.94
CA PRO A 86 -1.01 -8.21 14.40
C PRO A 86 0.33 -8.80 14.85
N GLU A 87 1.00 -9.54 13.98
CA GLU A 87 2.27 -10.17 14.29
C GLU A 87 3.36 -9.12 14.62
N PRO A 88 4.24 -9.40 15.60
CA PRO A 88 5.37 -8.52 15.91
C PRO A 88 6.31 -8.40 14.70
N LEU A 89 7.06 -7.30 14.67
CA LEU A 89 8.04 -7.09 13.61
C LEU A 89 9.26 -7.99 13.84
N SER A 90 9.95 -8.35 12.75
CA SER A 90 11.26 -8.99 12.87
C SER A 90 12.31 -7.95 13.27
N PHE A 91 13.35 -8.40 13.97
CA PHE A 91 14.48 -7.56 14.38
C PHE A 91 15.11 -6.81 13.19
N ASP A 92 15.31 -7.51 12.07
CA ASP A 92 15.88 -6.89 10.86
C ASP A 92 15.01 -5.74 10.34
N TYR A 93 13.68 -5.90 10.41
CA TYR A 93 12.74 -4.89 9.93
C TYR A 93 12.66 -3.69 10.87
N GLU A 94 12.68 -3.91 12.19
CA GLU A 94 12.80 -2.85 13.20
C GLU A 94 14.09 -2.05 13.02
N ASN A 95 15.21 -2.74 12.77
CA ASN A 95 16.49 -2.11 12.51
C ASN A 95 16.48 -1.28 11.22
N PHE A 96 15.86 -1.79 10.15
CA PHE A 96 15.68 -1.05 8.90
C PHE A 96 14.87 0.23 9.12
N ILE A 97 13.72 0.14 9.79
CA ILE A 97 12.86 1.28 10.11
C ILE A 97 13.65 2.34 10.90
N SER A 98 14.37 1.91 11.94
CA SER A 98 15.10 2.81 12.84
C SER A 98 16.28 3.49 12.14
N THR A 99 17.06 2.73 11.37
CA THR A 99 18.25 3.22 10.66
C THR A 99 17.88 4.26 9.59
N ASN A 100 16.72 4.12 8.96
CA ASN A 100 16.23 5.03 7.93
C ASN A 100 15.36 6.17 8.50
N GLY A 101 15.20 6.26 9.83
CA GLY A 101 14.41 7.32 10.47
C GLY A 101 12.91 7.30 10.10
N ILE A 102 12.38 6.12 9.80
CA ILE A 102 11.00 5.95 9.33
C ILE A 102 10.03 6.02 10.51
N ILE A 103 8.98 6.84 10.39
CA ILE A 103 7.86 6.84 11.34
C ILE A 103 7.03 5.58 11.08
N HIS A 104 6.99 4.66 12.06
CA HIS A 104 6.26 3.41 11.93
C HIS A 104 4.93 3.44 12.69
N HIS A 105 3.86 3.04 12.00
CA HIS A 105 2.54 2.81 12.58
C HIS A 105 2.17 1.33 12.49
N HIS A 106 2.10 0.66 13.64
CA HIS A 106 1.60 -0.70 13.75
C HIS A 106 0.11 -0.68 14.10
N ILE A 107 -0.76 -0.86 13.09
CA ILE A 107 -2.22 -0.78 13.24
C ILE A 107 -2.86 -2.06 12.70
N PRO A 108 -3.05 -3.08 13.54
CA PRO A 108 -3.60 -4.36 13.09
C PRO A 108 -5.02 -4.22 12.53
N ILE A 109 -5.19 -4.65 11.28
CA ILE A 109 -6.51 -4.84 10.66
C ILE A 109 -6.84 -6.32 10.76
N LEU A 110 -7.97 -6.64 11.39
CA LEU A 110 -8.51 -7.99 11.44
C LEU A 110 -8.85 -8.47 10.03
N ALA A 111 -8.51 -9.73 9.74
CA ALA A 111 -8.80 -10.31 8.44
C ALA A 111 -10.29 -10.65 8.35
N ASN A 112 -10.95 -10.20 7.27
CA ASN A 112 -12.35 -10.55 6.98
C ASN A 112 -12.45 -12.01 6.48
N LYS A 113 -12.22 -12.96 7.39
CA LYS A 113 -12.38 -14.41 7.13
C LYS A 113 -13.69 -14.95 7.69
N ASP A 114 -14.23 -14.27 8.70
CA ASP A 114 -15.49 -14.61 9.37
C ASP A 114 -16.37 -13.35 9.35
N PRO A 115 -17.65 -13.44 8.93
CA PRO A 115 -18.58 -12.31 8.95
C PRO A 115 -18.71 -11.61 10.31
N LYS A 116 -18.40 -12.31 11.41
CA LYS A 116 -18.49 -11.78 12.78
C LYS A 116 -17.20 -11.07 13.22
N ILE A 117 -16.11 -11.22 12.49
CA ILE A 117 -14.79 -10.68 12.83
C ILE A 117 -14.40 -9.63 11.80
N TYR A 118 -14.47 -8.36 12.21
CA TYR A 118 -14.10 -7.23 11.37
C TYR A 118 -13.41 -6.15 12.23
N SER A 119 -12.56 -5.36 11.58
CA SER A 119 -11.92 -4.21 12.24
C SER A 119 -12.96 -3.15 12.56
N THR A 120 -12.84 -2.51 13.72
CA THR A 120 -13.72 -1.40 14.07
C THR A 120 -13.59 -0.26 13.06
N HIS A 121 -14.68 0.48 12.85
CA HIS A 121 -14.68 1.62 11.94
C HIS A 121 -13.60 2.65 12.32
N GLU A 122 -13.40 2.90 13.61
CA GLU A 122 -12.34 3.79 14.11
C GLU A 122 -10.93 3.35 13.69
N THR A 123 -10.61 2.06 13.76
CA THR A 123 -9.30 1.55 13.34
C THR A 123 -9.07 1.75 11.85
N VAL A 124 -10.11 1.54 11.03
CA VAL A 124 -10.05 1.81 9.58
C VAL A 124 -9.83 3.31 9.33
N LEU A 125 -10.56 4.18 10.03
CA LEU A 125 -10.38 5.63 9.92
C LEU A 125 -8.98 6.08 10.34
N LYS A 126 -8.36 5.48 11.37
CA LYS A 126 -6.98 5.78 11.77
C LYS A 126 -6.01 5.58 10.62
N VAL A 127 -6.10 4.44 9.92
CA VAL A 127 -5.26 4.16 8.75
C VAL A 127 -5.54 5.14 7.61
N LEU A 128 -6.82 5.41 7.31
CA LEU A 128 -7.20 6.32 6.22
C LEU A 128 -6.76 7.76 6.48
N ASN A 129 -6.82 8.25 7.72
CA ASN A 129 -6.32 9.57 8.08
C ASN A 129 -4.82 9.71 7.83
N LEU A 130 -4.02 8.67 8.13
CA LEU A 130 -2.60 8.64 7.79
C LEU A 130 -2.39 8.68 6.28
N MET A 131 -3.14 7.86 5.52
CA MET A 131 -3.05 7.82 4.06
C MET A 131 -3.48 9.13 3.40
N LEU A 132 -4.41 9.88 3.98
CA LEU A 132 -4.88 11.16 3.47
C LEU A 132 -3.98 12.32 3.89
N ASP A 133 -2.96 12.11 4.72
CA ASP A 133 -2.07 13.18 5.19
C ASP A 133 -0.79 13.21 4.35
N PRO A 134 -0.63 14.23 3.47
CA PRO A 134 0.52 14.32 2.58
C PRO A 134 1.82 14.55 3.35
N THR A 135 1.77 14.98 4.61
CA THR A 135 2.98 15.14 5.43
C THR A 135 3.63 13.81 5.77
N ASN A 136 2.94 12.68 5.60
CA ASN A 136 3.49 11.35 5.83
C ASN A 136 4.15 10.74 4.59
N TYR A 137 4.14 11.44 3.44
CA TYR A 137 4.67 10.89 2.19
C TYR A 137 6.18 11.17 2.08
N PRO A 138 6.99 10.27 1.49
CA PRO A 138 6.61 8.99 0.90
C PRO A 138 6.19 7.93 1.93
N MET A 139 5.03 7.29 1.73
CA MET A 139 4.41 6.34 2.65
C MET A 139 4.28 4.95 2.02
N LEU A 140 4.56 3.90 2.79
CA LEU A 140 4.27 2.52 2.41
C LEU A 140 3.23 1.89 3.36
N ILE A 141 2.17 1.30 2.80
CA ILE A 141 1.20 0.48 3.52
C ILE A 141 1.32 -1.00 3.13
N HIS A 142 1.42 -1.90 4.11
CA HIS A 142 1.56 -3.33 3.81
C HIS A 142 0.85 -4.24 4.81
N CYS A 143 0.63 -5.48 4.38
CA CYS A 143 0.22 -6.58 5.24
C CYS A 143 1.11 -7.81 4.93
N ASN A 144 0.68 -9.04 5.22
CA ASN A 144 1.50 -10.24 4.94
C ASN A 144 1.78 -10.40 3.43
N LYS A 145 0.74 -10.35 2.59
CA LYS A 145 0.86 -10.57 1.13
C LYS A 145 0.44 -9.37 0.27
N GLY A 146 0.09 -8.24 0.89
CA GLY A 146 -0.37 -7.05 0.16
C GLY A 146 -1.70 -7.22 -0.60
N LYS A 147 -2.51 -8.21 -0.19
CA LYS A 147 -3.76 -8.60 -0.87
C LYS A 147 -5.01 -8.09 -0.16
N HIS A 148 -5.36 -8.73 0.96
CA HIS A 148 -6.62 -8.52 1.67
C HIS A 148 -6.67 -7.19 2.43
N ARG A 149 -5.96 -7.10 3.56
CA ARG A 149 -5.96 -5.92 4.44
C ARG A 149 -5.52 -4.65 3.72
N THR A 150 -4.38 -4.72 3.04
CA THR A 150 -3.86 -3.60 2.23
C THR A 150 -4.82 -3.25 1.09
N GLY A 151 -5.42 -4.25 0.41
CA GLY A 151 -6.38 -4.01 -0.64
C GLY A 151 -7.65 -3.33 -0.15
N CYS A 152 -8.20 -3.75 0.99
CA CYS A 152 -9.35 -3.09 1.61
C CYS A 152 -9.05 -1.64 1.98
N MET A 153 -7.90 -1.35 2.61
CA MET A 153 -7.52 0.03 2.95
C MET A 153 -7.30 0.88 1.70
N THR A 154 -6.66 0.31 0.67
CA THR A 154 -6.48 0.99 -0.63
C THR A 154 -7.84 1.32 -1.27
N ALA A 155 -8.75 0.36 -1.31
CA ALA A 155 -10.09 0.55 -1.86
C ALA A 155 -10.92 1.57 -1.07
N CYS A 156 -10.85 1.57 0.26
CA CYS A 156 -11.46 2.60 1.10
C CYS A 156 -10.89 3.99 0.79
N PHE A 157 -9.57 4.11 0.65
CA PHE A 157 -8.92 5.35 0.21
C PHE A 157 -9.44 5.79 -1.17
N ARG A 158 -9.53 4.87 -2.16
CA ARG A 158 -10.12 5.15 -3.48
C ARG A 158 -11.55 5.70 -3.40
N LYS A 159 -12.42 5.06 -2.60
CA LYS A 159 -13.80 5.54 -2.37
C LYS A 159 -13.82 6.96 -1.80
N VAL A 160 -12.93 7.25 -0.85
CA VAL A 160 -12.80 8.60 -0.26
C VAL A 160 -12.34 9.61 -1.32
N THR A 161 -11.41 9.24 -2.20
CA THR A 161 -10.93 10.08 -3.33
C THR A 161 -11.89 10.17 -4.51
N GLY A 162 -13.07 9.54 -4.42
CA GLY A 162 -14.17 9.69 -5.40
C GLY A 162 -14.25 8.60 -6.48
N TRP A 163 -13.58 7.47 -6.31
CA TRP A 163 -13.75 6.32 -7.22
C TRP A 163 -15.11 5.65 -7.02
N THR A 164 -15.62 4.99 -8.06
CA THR A 164 -16.83 4.16 -7.93
C THR A 164 -16.54 2.90 -7.13
N PRO A 165 -17.53 2.32 -6.40
CA PRO A 165 -17.35 1.06 -5.70
C PRO A 165 -16.84 -0.07 -6.60
N ASP A 166 -17.37 -0.17 -7.83
CA ASP A 166 -16.97 -1.17 -8.82
C ASP A 166 -15.48 -1.08 -9.17
N ALA A 167 -14.97 0.13 -9.41
CA ALA A 167 -13.55 0.35 -9.72
C ALA A 167 -12.65 0.04 -8.51
N CYS A 168 -13.13 0.30 -7.29
CA CYS A 168 -12.42 -0.08 -6.08
C CYS A 168 -12.32 -1.60 -5.93
N VAL A 169 -13.40 -2.32 -6.23
CA VAL A 169 -13.43 -3.78 -6.22
C VAL A 169 -12.54 -4.35 -7.34
N GLU A 170 -12.52 -3.75 -8.52
CA GLU A 170 -11.66 -4.15 -9.63
C GLU A 170 -10.17 -4.02 -9.28
N GLU A 171 -9.75 -2.87 -8.73
CA GLU A 171 -8.37 -2.69 -8.25
C GLU A 171 -8.04 -3.69 -7.14
N TYR A 172 -8.97 -3.93 -6.21
CA TYR A 172 -8.79 -4.95 -5.19
C TYR A 172 -8.58 -6.35 -5.79
N GLU A 173 -9.39 -6.76 -6.76
CA GLU A 173 -9.28 -8.06 -7.43
C GLU A 173 -7.95 -8.21 -8.17
N PHE A 174 -7.50 -7.15 -8.85
CA PHE A 174 -6.22 -7.14 -9.56
C PHE A 174 -5.06 -7.56 -8.65
N TYR A 175 -4.98 -7.01 -7.44
CA TYR A 175 -3.92 -7.34 -6.48
C TYR A 175 -4.16 -8.62 -5.67
N SER A 176 -5.42 -9.03 -5.50
CA SER A 176 -5.78 -10.12 -4.58
C SER A 176 -5.95 -11.49 -5.26
N LYS A 177 -6.22 -11.53 -6.56
CA LYS A 177 -6.29 -12.78 -7.32
C LYS A 177 -4.99 -13.61 -7.22
N PRO A 178 -5.08 -14.94 -7.28
CA PRO A 178 -6.29 -15.77 -7.34
C PRO A 178 -6.93 -16.03 -5.95
N LYS A 179 -6.54 -15.29 -4.91
CA LYS A 179 -6.96 -15.50 -3.52
C LYS A 179 -7.88 -14.38 -3.03
N ASP A 180 -8.63 -13.74 -3.91
CA ASP A 180 -9.60 -12.71 -3.53
C ASP A 180 -10.69 -13.31 -2.64
N ARG A 181 -11.25 -12.49 -1.74
CA ARG A 181 -12.28 -12.90 -0.77
C ARG A 181 -13.56 -12.12 -0.99
N ALA A 182 -14.68 -12.82 -0.98
CA ALA A 182 -16.00 -12.20 -1.05
C ALA A 182 -16.25 -11.22 0.12
N LEU A 183 -15.85 -11.57 1.34
CA LEU A 183 -16.04 -10.70 2.53
C LEU A 183 -15.26 -9.38 2.43
N ASP A 184 -14.11 -9.37 1.76
CA ASP A 184 -13.37 -8.13 1.52
C ASP A 184 -14.12 -7.23 0.52
N LYS A 185 -14.76 -7.80 -0.51
CA LYS A 185 -15.59 -7.04 -1.47
C LYS A 185 -16.82 -6.44 -0.79
N VAL A 186 -17.52 -7.24 0.02
CA VAL A 186 -18.66 -6.78 0.84
C VAL A 186 -18.23 -5.66 1.79
N PHE A 187 -17.05 -5.78 2.41
CA PHE A 187 -16.49 -4.70 3.24
C PHE A 187 -16.25 -3.41 2.45
N ILE A 188 -15.64 -3.51 1.26
CA ILE A 188 -15.37 -2.37 0.38
C ILE A 188 -16.67 -1.70 -0.05
N GLU A 189 -17.68 -2.47 -0.47
CA GLU A 189 -18.99 -1.97 -0.89
C GLU A 189 -19.68 -1.22 0.24
N ASN A 190 -19.71 -1.80 1.45
CA ASN A 190 -20.43 -1.25 2.61
C ASN A 190 -19.68 -0.16 3.37
N PHE A 191 -18.39 0.06 3.12
CA PHE A 191 -17.63 1.12 3.80
C PHE A 191 -18.22 2.50 3.49
N ASP A 192 -18.68 3.21 4.52
CA ASP A 192 -19.13 4.60 4.39
C ASP A 192 -17.93 5.56 4.41
N ALA A 193 -17.73 6.26 3.29
CA ALA A 193 -16.67 7.24 3.11
C ALA A 193 -17.08 8.67 3.48
N SER A 194 -18.36 8.90 3.81
CA SER A 194 -18.95 10.23 4.01
C SER A 194 -18.14 11.11 4.97
N SER A 195 -17.70 10.56 6.09
CA SER A 195 -16.95 11.26 7.15
C SER A 195 -15.59 11.80 6.71
N LEU A 196 -14.99 11.23 5.67
CA LEU A 196 -13.66 11.63 5.17
C LEU A 196 -13.71 12.43 3.87
N LYS A 197 -14.88 12.55 3.21
CA LYS A 197 -15.00 13.25 1.93
C LYS A 197 -14.63 14.73 2.03
N SER A 198 -15.05 15.41 3.10
CA SER A 198 -14.72 16.83 3.31
C SER A 198 -13.20 17.03 3.43
N LEU A 199 -12.53 16.16 4.19
CA LEU A 199 -11.07 16.18 4.35
C LEU A 199 -10.36 15.91 3.02
N ALA A 200 -10.84 14.93 2.26
CA ALA A 200 -10.27 14.60 0.96
C ALA A 200 -10.42 15.74 -0.05
N PHE A 201 -11.54 16.45 -0.02
CA PHE A 201 -11.78 17.63 -0.84
C PHE A 201 -10.84 18.78 -0.46
N GLU A 202 -10.75 19.10 0.84
CA GLU A 202 -9.86 20.14 1.36
C GLU A 202 -8.39 19.89 0.98
N ARG A 203 -7.96 18.63 1.01
CA ARG A 203 -6.60 18.22 0.66
C ARG A 203 -6.37 17.96 -0.84
N GLY A 204 -7.36 18.22 -1.69
CA GLY A 204 -7.20 18.14 -3.15
C GLY A 204 -7.16 16.71 -3.73
N TYR A 205 -7.66 15.71 -3.01
CA TYR A 205 -7.68 14.31 -3.47
C TYR A 205 -8.83 13.99 -4.43
N VAL A 206 -9.76 14.93 -4.66
CA VAL A 206 -10.91 14.72 -5.55
C VAL A 206 -10.60 15.28 -6.93
N GLY A 207 -10.24 14.40 -7.87
CA GLY A 207 -9.88 14.76 -9.25
C GLY A 207 -8.38 14.69 -9.54
N GLY A 208 -7.95 15.26 -10.67
CA GLY A 208 -6.54 15.30 -11.08
C GLY A 208 -5.88 13.92 -11.13
N VAL A 209 -4.68 13.81 -10.54
CA VAL A 209 -3.88 12.57 -10.48
C VAL A 209 -4.50 11.46 -9.62
N TYR A 210 -5.51 11.78 -8.81
CA TYR A 210 -6.22 10.83 -7.95
C TYR A 210 -7.52 10.31 -8.58
N ARG A 211 -7.91 10.87 -9.73
CA ARG A 211 -9.12 10.44 -10.45
C ARG A 211 -8.99 8.97 -10.86
N GLN A 212 -10.13 8.27 -10.82
CA GLN A 212 -10.27 6.95 -11.41
C GLN A 212 -9.78 6.95 -12.88
N PRO A 213 -8.88 6.05 -13.27
CA PRO A 213 -8.50 5.87 -14.66
C PRO A 213 -9.73 5.56 -15.52
N VAL A 214 -9.86 6.21 -16.67
CA VAL A 214 -10.93 5.89 -17.62
C VAL A 214 -10.51 4.62 -18.34
N GLY A 215 -11.06 3.48 -17.93
CA GLY A 215 -10.97 2.24 -18.70
C GLY A 215 -12.00 2.25 -19.84
N GLU A 216 -11.65 1.69 -21.00
CA GLU A 216 -12.65 1.31 -21.99
C GLU A 216 -13.53 0.21 -21.39
N SER A 217 -14.69 0.59 -20.85
CA SER A 217 -15.61 -0.37 -20.26
C SER A 217 -16.32 -1.15 -21.36
N GLY A 218 -16.02 -2.45 -21.49
CA GLY A 218 -16.77 -3.40 -22.32
C GLY A 218 -18.17 -3.75 -21.78
N LYS A 219 -18.64 -3.06 -20.72
CA LYS A 219 -20.01 -3.18 -20.21
C LYS A 219 -20.77 -1.92 -20.59
N SER A 220 -21.63 -2.02 -21.62
CA SER A 220 -22.56 -0.95 -21.96
C SER A 220 -23.50 -0.71 -20.77
N SER A 221 -23.32 0.41 -20.08
CA SER A 221 -24.31 0.90 -19.13
C SER A 221 -25.53 1.39 -19.91
N ILE A 222 -26.71 0.88 -19.57
CA ILE A 222 -28.01 1.32 -20.10
C ILE A 222 -28.42 2.71 -19.57
N TYR A 223 -27.57 3.36 -18.74
CA TYR A 223 -27.83 4.67 -18.14
C TYR A 223 -26.93 5.81 -18.65
N THR A 224 -26.13 5.60 -19.70
CA THR A 224 -25.43 6.71 -20.38
C THR A 224 -26.12 7.08 -21.68
N ASN A 225 -27.34 7.63 -21.61
CA ASN A 225 -27.89 8.47 -22.68
C ASN A 225 -27.92 9.92 -22.17
N ASN A 226 -26.73 10.53 -22.08
CA ASN A 226 -26.55 11.97 -22.27
C ASN A 226 -25.08 12.32 -22.56
N THR A 227 -24.45 11.50 -23.40
CA THR A 227 -23.32 11.98 -24.21
C THR A 227 -23.87 12.09 -25.62
N VAL A 228 -24.15 13.33 -26.05
CA VAL A 228 -24.43 13.60 -27.46
C VAL A 228 -23.14 13.26 -28.20
N GLY A 229 -23.11 12.08 -28.83
CA GLY A 229 -22.08 11.72 -29.77
C GLY A 229 -22.20 12.61 -30.99
N THR A 230 -21.23 13.49 -31.20
CA THR A 230 -21.05 14.12 -32.50
C THR A 230 -20.36 13.13 -33.42
N SER A 231 -21.15 12.23 -33.99
CA SER A 231 -20.80 11.50 -35.20
C SER A 231 -20.86 12.49 -36.36
N ASN A 232 -19.78 12.59 -37.12
CA ASN A 232 -19.69 13.38 -38.35
C ASN A 232 -20.90 13.16 -39.25
N THR A 233 -21.70 14.22 -39.44
CA THR A 233 -22.50 14.41 -40.64
C THR A 233 -22.01 15.68 -41.31
N SER A 234 -21.56 15.50 -42.54
CA SER A 234 -21.31 16.53 -43.53
C SER A 234 -22.47 17.51 -43.66
N ASP A 235 -22.09 18.75 -44.00
CA ASP A 235 -22.90 19.83 -44.55
C ASP A 235 -24.00 20.38 -43.65
N TYR A 236 -23.69 21.45 -42.90
CA TYR A 236 -24.55 22.65 -42.75
C TYR A 236 -23.76 23.79 -42.08
N ASP A 237 -23.66 24.92 -42.78
CA ASP A 237 -23.02 26.18 -42.36
C ASP A 237 -23.67 26.80 -41.11
N TYR A 238 -22.87 27.11 -40.08
CA TYR A 238 -23.18 28.10 -39.03
C TYR A 238 -21.92 28.92 -38.68
N PRO A 239 -22.08 30.18 -38.23
CA PRO A 239 -21.10 31.25 -38.42
C PRO A 239 -19.94 31.22 -37.41
N ILE A 240 -18.79 31.66 -37.91
CA ILE A 240 -17.49 31.71 -37.25
C ILE A 240 -17.55 32.58 -36.00
N ASN A 241 -17.13 32.01 -34.87
CA ASN A 241 -17.08 32.67 -33.56
C ASN A 241 -15.86 33.63 -33.51
N ASP A 242 -16.13 34.94 -33.41
CA ASP A 242 -15.18 36.08 -33.37
C ASP A 242 -14.02 35.91 -32.38
N TYR A 243 -14.20 35.06 -31.36
CA TYR A 243 -13.16 34.73 -30.39
C TYR A 243 -11.97 33.98 -31.01
N GLN A 244 -12.22 33.02 -31.91
CA GLN A 244 -11.16 32.19 -32.49
C GLN A 244 -10.29 32.97 -33.48
N GLU A 245 -10.89 33.91 -34.23
CA GLU A 245 -10.11 34.81 -35.09
C GLU A 245 -9.23 35.77 -34.30
N ARG A 246 -9.70 36.24 -33.15
CA ARG A 246 -8.94 37.16 -32.29
C ARG A 246 -7.71 36.48 -31.70
N VAL A 247 -7.87 35.26 -31.19
CA VAL A 247 -6.76 34.44 -30.69
C VAL A 247 -5.78 34.07 -31.80
N LYS A 248 -6.28 33.79 -33.02
CA LYS A 248 -5.42 33.50 -34.17
C LYS A 248 -4.61 34.73 -34.60
N ARG A 249 -5.24 35.91 -34.68
CA ARG A 249 -4.55 37.18 -35.00
C ARG A 249 -3.50 37.56 -33.96
N GLU A 250 -3.77 37.36 -32.67
CA GLU A 250 -2.79 37.62 -31.60
C GLU A 250 -1.59 36.65 -31.69
N ASN A 251 -1.83 35.37 -31.94
CA ASN A 251 -0.75 34.38 -32.12
C ASN A 251 0.07 34.64 -33.39
N ASP A 252 -0.57 35.01 -34.50
CA ASP A 252 0.13 35.33 -35.74
C ASP A 252 0.99 36.61 -35.60
N ALA A 253 0.51 37.62 -34.87
CA ALA A 253 1.28 38.84 -34.58
C ALA A 253 2.51 38.57 -33.69
N ILE A 254 2.37 37.67 -32.70
CA ILE A 254 3.49 37.25 -31.84
C ILE A 254 4.55 36.51 -32.67
N MET A 255 4.13 35.60 -33.55
CA MET A 255 5.05 34.81 -34.39
C MET A 255 5.75 35.66 -35.45
N GLU A 256 5.07 36.66 -36.03
CA GLU A 256 5.67 37.59 -36.98
C GLU A 256 6.70 38.52 -36.30
N SER A 257 6.42 38.96 -35.07
CA SER A 257 7.37 39.75 -34.27
C SER A 257 8.64 38.96 -33.94
N ALA A 258 8.52 37.66 -33.66
CA ALA A 258 9.66 36.78 -33.40
C ALA A 258 10.51 36.53 -34.67
N ARG A 259 9.89 36.46 -35.85
CA ARG A 259 10.59 36.31 -37.13
C ARG A 259 11.38 37.55 -37.55
N LEU A 260 10.88 38.74 -37.22
CA LEU A 260 11.56 40.01 -37.52
C LEU A 260 12.81 40.26 -36.64
N TRP A 261 12.92 39.58 -35.50
CA TRP A 261 14.08 39.67 -34.60
C TRP A 261 15.19 38.65 -34.90
N SER A 262 14.94 37.63 -35.73
CA SER A 262 15.95 36.64 -36.11
C SER A 262 16.78 37.02 -37.36
N HIS A 263 16.57 38.22 -37.93
CA HIS A 263 17.28 38.72 -39.12
C HIS A 263 17.90 40.11 -38.95
N ARG A 264 18.35 40.47 -37.74
CA ARG A 264 19.32 41.57 -37.55
C ARG A 264 20.60 41.05 -36.90
#